data_AF-A0A892IG95-F1
#
_entry.id   AF-A0A892IG95-F1
#
_cell.length_a   1.000
_cell.length_b   1.000
_cell.length_c   1.000
_cell.angle_alpha   90.00
_cell.angle_beta   90.00
_cell.angle_gamma   90.00
#
_symmetry.space_group_name_H-M   'P 1'
#
loop_
_entity.id
_entity.type
_entity.pdbx_description
1 polymer ?
#
loop_
_entity_poly.entity_id
_entity_poly.type
_entity_poly.pdbx_seq_one_letter_code
_entity_poly.pdbx_strand_id
1 'polypeptide(L)'
;MLEATLESPPGWLGARARFAASLCAHRLSSFHGDTQLVRKIVTATAAAVLAIAATAAYADDLARHPNIAAADSYAQNAIARMHEAQRANNYDMHGHAARAISLLEEARGEMRAAAADASH
;
A
#
# COMPACT_ATOMS: atom_id res chain seq x y z
N MET A 1 -0.35 9.64 94.06
CA MET A 1 -0.49 8.49 93.14
C MET A 1 -1.31 9.02 91.97
N LEU A 2 -0.86 9.20 90.74
CA LEU A 2 0.28 8.74 89.92
C LEU A 2 0.28 9.66 88.69
N GLU A 3 1.42 10.20 88.23
CA GLU A 3 1.62 10.65 86.83
C GLU A 3 3.15 10.60 86.60
N ALA A 4 3.68 9.45 86.18
CA ALA A 4 3.89 9.04 84.79
C ALA A 4 5.15 9.69 84.18
N THR A 5 6.22 8.91 84.25
CA THR A 5 7.56 9.16 83.71
C THR A 5 7.56 9.29 82.18
N LEU A 6 8.36 10.24 81.70
CA LEU A 6 8.77 10.42 80.31
C LEU A 6 9.42 9.14 79.75
N GLU A 7 8.86 8.57 78.68
CA GLU A 7 9.51 7.54 77.88
C GLU A 7 9.66 8.04 76.43
N SER A 8 10.91 8.12 75.98
CA SER A 8 11.29 8.52 74.62
C SER A 8 10.86 7.46 73.58
N PRO A 9 10.39 7.85 72.39
CA PRO A 9 9.95 6.88 71.39
C PRO A 9 11.14 6.15 70.72
N PRO A 10 11.05 4.83 70.49
CA PRO A 10 12.13 4.03 69.93
C PRO A 10 12.34 4.21 68.41
N GLY A 11 13.61 4.22 68.00
CA GLY A 11 14.13 4.60 66.67
C GLY A 11 13.85 3.68 65.48
N TRP A 12 12.83 2.82 65.54
CA TRP A 12 12.48 1.89 64.43
C TRP A 12 11.44 2.46 63.45
N LEU A 13 10.87 3.65 63.74
CA LEU A 13 9.91 4.31 62.85
C LEU A 13 10.55 4.92 61.57
N GLY A 14 11.88 5.06 61.51
CA GLY A 14 12.57 5.63 60.35
C GLY A 14 12.82 4.68 59.17
N ALA A 15 12.83 3.36 59.42
CA ALA A 15 13.26 2.39 58.40
C ALA A 15 12.15 2.01 57.40
N ARG A 16 10.88 2.01 57.85
CA ARG A 16 9.74 1.62 57.00
C ARG A 16 9.31 2.71 56.01
N ALA A 17 9.59 3.98 56.30
CA ALA A 17 9.22 5.10 55.44
C ALA A 17 10.07 5.18 54.15
N ARG A 18 11.31 4.67 54.17
CA ARG A 18 12.24 4.80 53.03
C ARG A 18 11.93 3.83 51.88
N PHE A 19 11.31 2.68 52.17
CA PHE A 19 10.97 1.69 51.14
C PHE A 19 9.71 2.04 50.33
N ALA A 20 8.73 2.73 50.93
CA ALA A 20 7.49 3.12 50.22
C ALA A 20 7.74 4.20 49.15
N ALA A 21 8.66 5.14 49.40
CA ALA A 21 8.97 6.22 48.46
C ALA A 21 9.73 5.74 47.21
N SER A 22 10.53 4.67 47.33
CA SER A 22 11.34 4.15 46.22
C SER A 22 10.50 3.43 45.16
N LEU A 23 9.41 2.77 45.54
CA LEU A 23 8.52 2.07 44.62
C LEU A 23 7.58 3.02 43.84
N CYS A 24 7.19 4.16 44.42
CA CYS A 24 6.39 5.17 43.72
C CYS A 24 7.17 5.93 42.63
N ALA A 25 8.48 6.14 42.81
CA ALA A 25 9.28 6.90 41.85
C ALA A 25 9.66 6.10 40.59
N HIS A 26 9.72 4.77 40.66
CA HIS A 26 10.14 3.94 39.52
C HIS A 26 9.03 3.68 38.49
N ARG A 27 7.76 3.85 38.88
CA ARG A 27 6.60 3.56 38.01
C ARG A 27 6.17 4.73 37.12
N LEU A 28 6.77 5.90 37.30
CA LEU A 28 6.44 7.12 36.53
C LEU A 28 7.44 7.40 35.39
N SER A 29 8.62 6.77 35.39
CA SER A 29 9.62 6.96 34.33
C SER A 29 9.40 6.05 33.11
N SER A 30 8.65 4.96 33.22
CA SER A 30 8.41 4.03 32.11
C SER A 30 7.41 4.53 31.06
N PHE A 31 6.58 5.53 31.38
CA PHE A 31 5.57 6.04 30.43
C PHE A 31 6.13 6.94 29.31
N HIS A 32 7.38 7.43 29.43
CA HIS A 32 7.96 8.35 28.45
C HIS A 32 8.66 7.65 27.27
N GLY A 33 9.01 6.36 27.40
CA GLY A 33 9.65 5.59 26.32
C GLY A 33 8.67 5.14 25.23
N ASP A 34 7.44 4.82 25.63
CA ASP A 34 6.44 4.22 24.74
C ASP A 34 5.79 5.24 23.80
N THR A 35 5.64 6.49 24.23
CA THR A 35 5.02 7.55 23.40
C THR A 35 5.87 7.91 22.18
N GLN A 36 7.20 7.84 22.28
CA GLN A 36 8.12 8.08 21.16
C GLN A 36 8.10 6.93 20.15
N LEU A 37 8.01 5.69 20.63
CA LEU A 37 7.91 4.49 19.78
C LEU A 37 6.57 4.47 19.04
N VAL A 38 5.46 4.70 19.76
CA VAL A 38 4.11 4.74 19.18
C VAL A 38 4.01 5.88 18.15
N ARG A 39 4.56 7.07 18.44
CA ARG A 39 4.57 8.18 17.47
C ARG A 39 5.34 7.81 16.20
N LYS A 40 6.51 7.16 16.32
CA LYS A 40 7.31 6.71 15.16
C LYS A 40 6.55 5.68 14.32
N ILE A 41 5.91 4.71 14.97
CA ILE A 41 5.09 3.69 14.30
C ILE A 41 3.93 4.36 13.56
N VAL A 42 3.17 5.24 14.22
CA VAL A 42 2.04 5.95 13.61
C VAL A 42 2.48 6.80 12.43
N THR A 43 3.57 7.55 12.55
CA THR A 43 4.10 8.36 11.44
C THR A 43 4.59 7.50 10.27
N ALA A 44 5.24 6.37 10.54
CA ALA A 44 5.72 5.46 9.51
C ALA A 44 4.55 4.78 8.78
N THR A 45 3.51 4.35 9.51
CA THR A 45 2.31 3.77 8.90
C THR A 45 1.52 4.79 8.08
N ALA A 46 1.41 6.04 8.54
CA ALA A 46 0.72 7.08 7.77
C ALA A 46 1.46 7.41 6.46
N ALA A 47 2.80 7.45 6.49
CA ALA A 47 3.62 7.65 5.29
C ALA A 47 3.51 6.48 4.31
N ALA A 48 3.47 5.24 4.81
CA ALA A 48 3.31 4.05 3.98
C ALA A 48 1.93 3.99 3.30
N VAL A 49 0.85 4.35 4.01
CA VAL A 49 -0.50 4.42 3.43
C VAL A 49 -0.60 5.51 2.35
N LEU A 50 0.02 6.66 2.56
CA LEU A 50 0.04 7.75 1.57
C LEU A 50 0.83 7.37 0.30
N ALA A 51 1.92 6.62 0.45
CA ALA A 51 2.70 6.12 -0.70
C ALA A 51 1.94 5.12 -1.58
N ILE A 52 1.07 4.29 -1.00
CA ILE A 52 0.24 3.33 -1.74
C ILE A 52 -0.91 4.04 -2.48
N ALA A 53 -1.44 5.14 -1.93
CA ALA A 53 -2.50 5.92 -2.60
C ALA A 53 -2.00 6.65 -3.87
N ALA A 54 -0.70 6.95 -3.97
CA ALA A 54 -0.13 7.66 -5.11
C ALA A 54 -0.05 6.82 -6.40
N THR A 55 -0.14 5.48 -6.32
CA THR A 55 -0.07 4.62 -7.51
C THR A 55 -1.40 4.43 -8.22
N ALA A 56 -2.53 4.87 -7.63
CA ALA A 56 -3.86 4.74 -8.23
C ALA A 56 -4.19 5.84 -9.27
N ALA A 57 -3.34 6.85 -9.41
CA ALA A 57 -3.59 8.00 -10.29
C ALA A 57 -3.20 7.77 -11.76
N TYR A 58 -2.51 6.68 -12.09
CA TYR A 58 -2.19 6.29 -13.47
C TYR A 58 -3.06 5.11 -13.90
N ALA A 59 -4.37 5.33 -13.97
CA ALA A 59 -5.25 4.38 -14.63
C ALA A 59 -5.01 4.52 -16.15
N ASP A 60 -4.48 3.47 -16.78
CA ASP A 60 -4.49 3.29 -18.23
C ASP A 60 -5.92 3.57 -18.73
N ASP A 61 -6.11 4.47 -19.69
CA ASP A 61 -7.44 4.84 -20.18
C ASP A 61 -8.20 3.60 -20.69
N LEU A 62 -7.48 2.60 -21.21
CA LEU A 62 -8.06 1.31 -21.57
C LEU A 62 -8.68 0.57 -20.37
N ALA A 63 -8.05 0.64 -19.19
CA ALA A 63 -8.53 -0.05 -17.99
C ALA A 63 -9.87 0.52 -17.48
N ARG A 64 -10.21 1.76 -17.85
CA ARG A 64 -11.50 2.38 -17.54
C ARG A 64 -12.63 1.91 -18.48
N HIS A 65 -12.27 1.38 -19.65
CA HIS A 65 -13.20 0.98 -20.71
C HIS A 65 -13.11 -0.53 -21.00
N PRO A 66 -13.69 -1.41 -20.15
CA PRO A 66 -13.45 -2.86 -20.20
C PRO A 66 -13.83 -3.51 -21.53
N ASN A 67 -14.87 -3.02 -22.21
CA ASN A 67 -15.27 -3.52 -23.53
C ASN A 67 -14.26 -3.12 -24.63
N ILE A 68 -13.69 -1.91 -24.56
CA ILE A 68 -12.66 -1.45 -25.51
C ILE A 68 -11.36 -2.21 -25.27
N ALA A 69 -10.97 -2.40 -24.00
CA ALA A 69 -9.81 -3.22 -23.64
C ALA A 69 -9.95 -4.67 -24.13
N ALA A 70 -11.13 -5.28 -23.97
CA ALA A 70 -11.40 -6.60 -24.49
C ALA A 70 -11.27 -6.65 -26.03
N ALA A 71 -11.81 -5.65 -26.74
CA ALA A 71 -11.69 -5.56 -28.19
C ALA A 71 -10.23 -5.39 -28.67
N ASP A 72 -9.41 -4.56 -28.01
CA ASP A 72 -7.97 -4.44 -28.31
C ASP A 72 -7.24 -5.77 -28.12
N SER A 73 -7.57 -6.49 -27.03
CA SER A 73 -7.01 -7.81 -26.73
C SER A 73 -7.39 -8.86 -27.78
N TYR A 74 -8.66 -8.87 -28.21
CA TYR A 74 -9.10 -9.76 -29.29
C TYR A 74 -8.40 -9.46 -30.61
N ALA A 75 -8.22 -8.18 -30.96
CA ALA A 75 -7.49 -7.79 -32.15
C ALA A 75 -6.00 -8.18 -32.06
N GLN A 76 -5.37 -8.03 -30.89
CA GLN A 76 -4.01 -8.50 -30.66
C GLN A 76 -3.89 -10.02 -30.83
N ASN A 77 -4.85 -10.79 -30.31
CA ASN A 77 -4.88 -12.24 -30.49
C ASN A 77 -5.02 -12.60 -31.98
N ALA A 78 -5.92 -11.94 -32.69
CA ALA A 78 -6.12 -12.14 -34.13
C ALA A 78 -4.83 -11.87 -34.93
N ILE A 79 -4.09 -10.79 -34.64
CA ILE A 79 -2.79 -10.52 -35.26
C ILE A 79 -1.81 -11.68 -35.04
N ALA A 80 -1.71 -12.20 -33.81
CA ALA A 80 -0.84 -13.33 -33.50
C ALA A 80 -1.23 -14.58 -34.30
N ARG A 81 -2.54 -14.86 -34.43
CA ARG A 81 -3.05 -15.97 -35.25
C ARG A 81 -2.77 -15.77 -36.74
N MET A 82 -2.84 -14.54 -37.25
CA MET A 82 -2.49 -14.24 -38.65
C MET A 82 -1.01 -14.48 -38.92
N HIS A 83 -0.12 -14.15 -37.96
CA HIS A 83 1.30 -14.50 -38.08
C HIS A 83 1.55 -16.01 -38.01
N GLU A 84 0.81 -16.76 -37.19
CA GLU A 84 0.84 -18.24 -37.20
C GLU A 84 0.42 -18.78 -38.57
N ALA A 85 -0.69 -18.27 -39.13
CA ALA A 85 -1.16 -18.66 -40.45
C ALA A 85 -0.14 -18.34 -41.55
N GLN A 86 0.57 -17.20 -41.45
CA GLN A 86 1.69 -16.88 -42.35
C GLN A 86 2.79 -17.92 -42.29
N ARG A 87 3.23 -18.32 -41.10
CA ARG A 87 4.25 -19.36 -40.96
C ARG A 87 3.79 -20.71 -41.49
N ALA A 88 2.54 -21.08 -41.21
CA ALA A 88 1.96 -22.36 -41.64
C ALA A 88 1.79 -22.47 -43.17
N ASN A 89 1.50 -21.36 -43.85
CA ASN A 89 1.36 -21.30 -45.31
C ASN A 89 2.63 -20.82 -46.03
N ASN A 90 3.82 -20.91 -45.40
CA ASN A 90 5.09 -20.46 -46.00
C ASN A 90 5.05 -19.03 -46.55
N TYR A 91 4.27 -18.16 -45.90
CA TYR A 91 4.00 -16.77 -46.29
C TYR A 91 3.26 -16.59 -47.63
N ASP A 92 2.82 -17.67 -48.27
CA ASP A 92 2.04 -17.64 -49.51
C ASP A 92 0.53 -17.50 -49.23
N MET A 93 0.13 -16.29 -48.86
CA MET A 93 -1.28 -15.93 -48.70
C MET A 93 -1.63 -14.68 -49.52
N HIS A 94 -0.92 -14.50 -50.65
CA HIS A 94 -1.11 -13.41 -51.62
C HIS A 94 -1.23 -12.00 -50.99
N GLY A 95 -0.54 -11.76 -49.87
CA GLY A 95 -0.57 -10.49 -49.14
C GLY A 95 -1.83 -10.23 -48.30
N HIS A 96 -2.84 -11.11 -48.32
CA HIS A 96 -4.07 -10.92 -47.55
C HIS A 96 -3.83 -10.88 -46.05
N ALA A 97 -2.94 -11.72 -45.52
CA ALA A 97 -2.63 -11.67 -44.10
C ALA A 97 -1.89 -10.40 -43.68
N ALA A 98 -0.96 -9.92 -44.51
CA ALA A 98 -0.27 -8.65 -44.23
C ALA A 98 -1.28 -7.50 -44.19
N ARG A 99 -2.23 -7.46 -45.14
CA ARG A 99 -3.32 -6.47 -45.14
C ARG A 99 -4.23 -6.62 -43.92
N ALA A 100 -4.61 -7.84 -43.55
CA ALA A 100 -5.46 -8.07 -42.38
C ALA A 100 -4.78 -7.63 -41.07
N ILE A 101 -3.49 -7.94 -40.91
CA ILE A 101 -2.70 -7.49 -39.75
C ILE A 101 -2.66 -5.96 -39.68
N SER A 102 -2.36 -5.30 -40.80
CA SER A 102 -2.33 -3.82 -40.87
C SER A 102 -3.67 -3.19 -40.47
N LEU A 103 -4.80 -3.73 -40.95
CA LEU A 103 -6.13 -3.23 -40.59
C LEU A 103 -6.45 -3.46 -39.11
N LEU A 104 -6.02 -4.60 -38.55
CA LEU A 104 -6.19 -4.87 -37.12
C LEU A 104 -5.32 -3.93 -36.27
N GLU A 105 -4.11 -3.61 -36.70
CA GLU A 105 -3.25 -2.64 -36.02
C GLU A 105 -3.85 -1.22 -36.04
N GLU A 106 -4.39 -0.79 -37.18
CA GLU A 106 -5.12 0.47 -37.31
C GLU A 106 -6.34 0.51 -36.40
N ALA A 107 -7.17 -0.53 -36.43
CA ALA A 107 -8.34 -0.64 -35.56
C ALA A 107 -7.97 -0.57 -34.06
N ARG A 108 -6.83 -1.15 -33.66
CA ARG A 108 -6.31 -1.05 -32.29
C ARG A 108 -5.88 0.37 -31.94
N GLY A 109 -5.29 1.11 -32.89
CA GLY A 109 -5.01 2.53 -32.73
C GLY A 109 -6.29 3.33 -32.42
N GLU A 110 -7.32 3.13 -33.24
CA GLU A 110 -8.62 3.79 -33.08
C GLU A 110 -9.33 3.40 -31.77
N MET A 111 -9.25 2.15 -31.34
CA MET A 111 -9.78 1.71 -30.04
C MET A 111 -9.13 2.47 -28.87
N ARG A 112 -7.81 2.68 -28.92
CA ARG A 112 -7.10 3.45 -27.89
C ARG A 112 -7.46 4.94 -27.94
N ALA A 113 -7.58 5.50 -29.13
CA ALA A 113 -8.03 6.88 -29.30
C ALA A 113 -9.45 7.07 -28.76
N ALA A 114 -10.37 6.15 -29.06
CA ALA A 114 -11.74 6.17 -28.53
C ALA A 114 -11.77 6.06 -26.99
N ALA A 115 -10.91 5.23 -26.40
CA ALA A 115 -10.79 5.15 -24.93
C ALA A 115 -10.24 6.45 -24.31
N ALA A 116 -9.28 7.11 -24.96
CA ALA A 116 -8.75 8.40 -24.52
C ALA A 116 -9.83 9.50 -24.62
N ASP A 117 -10.55 9.59 -25.74
CA ASP A 117 -11.65 10.55 -25.94
C ASP A 117 -12.80 10.33 -24.94
N ALA A 118 -13.17 9.08 -24.68
CA ALA A 118 -14.23 8.75 -23.72
C ALA A 118 -13.83 8.97 -22.25
N SER A 119 -12.55 9.27 -21.99
CA SER A 119 -12.01 9.56 -20.65
C SER A 119 -11.81 11.06 -20.40
N HIS A 120 -12.08 11.91 -21.41
CA HIS A 120 -12.00 13.38 -21.35
C HIS A 120 -13.31 14.00 -20.82
#